data_AF-A0A947FVS1-F1
#
_entry.id   AF-A0A947FVS1-F1
#
_cell.length_a   1.000
_cell.length_b   1.000
_cell.length_c   1.000
_cell.angle_alpha   90.00
_cell.angle_beta   90.00
_cell.angle_gamma   90.00
#
_symmetry.space_group_name_H-M   'P 1'
#
loop_
_entity.id
_entity.type
_entity.pdbx_description
1 polymer ?
#
loop_
_entity_poly.entity_id
_entity_poly.type
_entity_poly.pdbx_seq_one_letter_code
_entity_poly.pdbx_strand_id
1 'polypeptide(L)'
;MNRDRVALIFFVAAFGAFVYFVFLEKEPMDQPVSLNGRNYALSETMKSSGVKNYFFTENGEEFESATEFIQFIVFEEEIPEGTRRSLWGRLARQYGMEETPSQSGNYFGTSNRRGVSVVSYGAEVTMDSGLNYTAYVRARTPNFDLTEARSQSSQRIDELRTLSGQLTR
;
A
#
# COMPACT_ATOMS: atom_id res chain seq x y z
N MET A 1 -43.40 2.86 -30.87
CA MET A 1 -42.48 3.07 -29.72
C MET A 1 -42.04 4.52 -29.75
N ASN A 2 -42.30 5.31 -28.68
CA ASN A 2 -42.02 6.76 -28.70
C ASN A 2 -40.52 7.04 -28.82
N ARG A 3 -40.17 7.97 -29.70
CA ARG A 3 -38.80 8.40 -30.00
C ARG A 3 -38.02 8.80 -28.72
N ASP A 4 -38.72 9.36 -27.75
CA ASP A 4 -38.14 9.77 -26.45
C ASP A 4 -37.75 8.57 -25.57
N ARG A 5 -38.50 7.46 -25.63
CA ARG A 5 -38.16 6.23 -24.89
C ARG A 5 -36.93 5.56 -25.48
N VAL A 6 -36.76 5.63 -26.80
CA VAL A 6 -35.58 5.10 -27.49
C VAL A 6 -34.34 5.92 -27.10
N ALA A 7 -34.43 7.25 -27.14
CA ALA A 7 -33.35 8.14 -26.72
C ALA A 7 -32.95 7.93 -25.25
N LEU A 8 -33.92 7.75 -24.35
CA LEU A 8 -33.65 7.48 -22.94
C LEU A 8 -32.90 6.16 -22.72
N ILE A 9 -33.29 5.08 -23.42
CA ILE A 9 -32.63 3.78 -23.33
C ILE A 9 -31.17 3.87 -23.82
N PHE A 10 -30.94 4.55 -24.95
CA PHE A 10 -29.58 4.75 -25.45
C PHE A 10 -28.73 5.61 -24.50
N PHE A 11 -29.31 6.64 -23.88
CA PHE A 11 -28.62 7.47 -22.91
C PHE A 11 -28.21 6.68 -21.66
N VAL A 12 -29.13 5.87 -21.10
CA VAL A 12 -28.82 5.03 -19.92
C VAL A 12 -27.78 3.96 -20.25
N ALA A 13 -27.86 3.34 -21.42
CA ALA A 13 -26.86 2.37 -21.87
C ALA A 13 -25.47 3.01 -22.07
N ALA A 14 -25.42 4.19 -22.68
CA ALA A 14 -24.17 4.94 -22.86
C ALA A 14 -23.59 5.43 -21.53
N PHE A 15 -24.44 5.89 -20.60
CA PHE A 15 -24.03 6.29 -19.27
C PHE A 15 -23.52 5.10 -18.44
N GLY A 16 -24.22 3.96 -18.49
CA GLY A 16 -23.79 2.72 -17.85
C GLY A 16 -22.44 2.23 -18.41
N ALA A 17 -22.28 2.26 -19.74
CA ALA A 17 -21.00 1.93 -20.38
C ALA A 17 -19.89 2.92 -19.97
N PHE A 18 -20.18 4.23 -19.93
CA PHE A 18 -19.23 5.25 -19.52
C PHE A 18 -18.77 5.06 -18.07
N VAL A 19 -19.70 4.84 -17.14
CA VAL A 19 -19.36 4.55 -15.72
C VAL A 19 -18.54 3.27 -15.61
N TYR A 20 -18.88 2.24 -16.40
CA TYR A 20 -18.12 0.98 -16.43
C TYR A 20 -16.69 1.16 -16.96
N PHE A 21 -16.49 1.90 -18.05
CA PHE A 21 -15.17 2.19 -18.61
C PHE A 21 -14.32 3.07 -17.69
N VAL A 22 -14.92 4.11 -17.09
CA VAL A 22 -14.23 4.96 -16.09
C VAL A 22 -13.80 4.15 -14.87
N PHE A 23 -14.53 3.09 -14.51
CA PHE A 23 -14.17 2.21 -13.40
C PHE A 23 -13.04 1.21 -13.76
N LEU A 24 -12.92 0.84 -15.03
CA LEU A 24 -11.87 -0.04 -15.55
C LEU A 24 -10.51 0.65 -15.73
N GLU A 25 -10.49 1.97 -15.95
CA GLU A 25 -9.24 2.72 -16.19
C GLU A 25 -8.45 3.08 -14.92
N LYS A 26 -9.03 2.94 -13.72
CA LYS A 26 -8.31 3.25 -12.47
C LYS A 26 -7.32 2.14 -12.14
N GLU A 27 -6.04 2.49 -11.98
CA GLU A 27 -5.05 1.55 -11.45
C GLU A 27 -5.50 1.13 -10.04
N PRO A 28 -5.25 -0.11 -9.60
CA PRO A 28 -5.72 -0.50 -8.27
C PRO A 28 -5.03 0.29 -7.13
N MET A 29 -3.92 0.98 -7.43
CA MET A 29 -3.25 1.94 -6.54
C MET A 29 -3.91 3.33 -6.49
N ASP A 30 -4.91 3.62 -7.34
CA ASP A 30 -5.68 4.87 -7.27
C ASP A 30 -6.87 4.78 -6.30
N GLN A 31 -7.10 3.59 -5.73
CA GLN A 31 -8.20 3.34 -4.78
C GLN A 31 -7.69 3.49 -3.35
N PRO A 32 -8.48 4.10 -2.45
CA PRO A 32 -8.13 4.13 -1.05
C PRO A 32 -8.16 2.72 -0.45
N VAL A 33 -7.34 2.50 0.57
CA VAL A 33 -7.24 1.25 1.32
C VAL A 33 -7.59 1.47 2.78
N SER A 34 -8.23 0.49 3.40
CA SER A 34 -8.59 0.51 4.82
C SER A 34 -7.61 -0.36 5.62
N LEU A 35 -7.00 0.21 6.64
CA LEU A 35 -6.15 -0.51 7.58
C LEU A 35 -6.60 -0.20 9.02
N ASN A 36 -7.01 -1.23 9.76
CA ASN A 36 -7.46 -1.11 11.15
C ASN A 36 -8.54 -0.01 11.35
N GLY A 37 -9.57 -0.02 10.49
CA GLY A 37 -10.68 0.93 10.54
C GLY A 37 -10.35 2.36 10.09
N ARG A 38 -9.09 2.64 9.73
CA ARG A 38 -8.65 3.93 9.18
C ARG A 38 -8.50 3.84 7.68
N ASN A 39 -8.88 4.91 6.99
CA ASN A 39 -8.85 4.98 5.54
C ASN A 39 -7.60 5.73 5.07
N TYR A 40 -6.87 5.13 4.15
CA TYR A 40 -5.66 5.70 3.58
C TYR A 40 -5.86 5.92 2.09
N ALA A 41 -5.57 7.12 1.62
CA ALA A 41 -5.66 7.47 0.20
C ALA A 41 -4.29 7.85 -0.35
N LEU A 42 -4.09 7.65 -1.65
CA LEU A 42 -2.85 7.98 -2.32
C LEU A 42 -2.55 9.48 -2.18
N SER A 43 -1.39 9.79 -1.60
CA SER A 43 -0.89 11.14 -1.38
C SER A 43 0.22 11.48 -2.37
N GLU A 44 1.15 10.55 -2.58
CA GLU A 44 2.31 10.78 -3.46
C GLU A 44 2.75 9.50 -4.18
N THR A 45 3.25 9.64 -5.40
CA THR A 45 3.88 8.56 -6.16
C THR A 45 5.29 8.97 -6.57
N MET A 46 6.29 8.15 -6.20
CA MET A 46 7.69 8.37 -6.60
C MET A 46 8.20 7.21 -7.46
N LYS A 47 8.80 7.52 -8.61
CA LYS A 47 9.44 6.54 -9.49
C LYS A 47 10.96 6.69 -9.46
N SER A 48 11.67 5.58 -9.27
CA SER A 48 13.13 5.54 -9.35
C SER A 48 13.61 4.18 -9.86
N SER A 49 14.42 4.18 -10.93
CA SER A 49 15.16 3.00 -11.41
C SER A 49 14.33 1.71 -11.54
N GLY A 50 13.17 1.77 -12.20
CA GLY A 50 12.29 0.59 -12.37
C GLY A 50 11.49 0.19 -11.12
N VAL A 51 11.48 1.05 -10.09
CA VAL A 51 10.67 0.90 -8.88
C VAL A 51 9.70 2.07 -8.77
N LYS A 52 8.41 1.78 -8.58
CA LYS A 52 7.40 2.77 -8.18
C LYS A 52 7.12 2.63 -6.69
N ASN A 53 6.98 3.76 -6.01
CA ASN A 53 6.62 3.87 -4.60
C ASN A 53 5.31 4.65 -4.54
N TYR A 54 4.29 4.06 -3.96
CA TYR A 54 3.00 4.70 -3.72
C TYR A 54 2.87 4.96 -2.23
N PHE A 55 2.70 6.23 -1.86
CA PHE A 55 2.57 6.67 -0.48
C PHE A 55 1.13 7.03 -0.19
N PHE A 56 0.52 6.29 0.73
CA PHE A 56 -0.84 6.48 1.18
C PHE A 56 -0.84 7.03 2.59
N THR A 57 -1.55 8.13 2.81
CA THR A 57 -1.67 8.78 4.12
C THR A 57 -3.12 8.75 4.58
N GLU A 58 -3.36 8.99 5.86
CA GLU A 58 -4.71 8.98 6.40
C GLU A 58 -5.56 10.05 5.70
N ASN A 59 -6.65 9.63 5.06
CA ASN A 59 -7.53 10.46 4.23
C ASN A 59 -6.82 11.26 3.11
N GLY A 60 -5.60 10.88 2.72
CA GLY A 60 -4.85 11.57 1.65
C GLY A 60 -4.23 12.91 2.07
N GLU A 61 -3.96 13.11 3.37
CA GLU A 61 -3.21 14.27 3.85
C GLU A 61 -1.80 14.38 3.23
N GLU A 62 -1.19 15.55 3.31
CA GLU A 62 0.16 15.79 2.76
C GLU A 62 1.20 14.89 3.43
N PHE A 63 1.98 14.16 2.63
CA PHE A 63 2.98 13.20 3.09
C PHE A 63 3.99 13.78 4.10
N GLU A 64 4.38 15.05 3.95
CA GLU A 64 5.34 15.69 4.87
C GLU A 64 4.79 15.83 6.30
N SER A 65 3.49 16.10 6.39
CA SER A 65 2.74 16.31 7.63
C SER A 65 2.23 15.01 8.26
N ALA A 66 2.12 13.94 7.47
CA ALA A 66 1.56 12.67 7.91
C ALA A 66 2.34 12.05 9.08
N THR A 67 1.61 11.68 10.13
CA THR A 67 2.17 10.95 11.27
C THR A 67 2.29 9.45 10.99
N GLU A 68 1.46 8.94 10.09
CA GLU A 68 1.45 7.55 9.66
C GLU A 68 1.18 7.45 8.16
N PHE A 69 1.86 6.54 7.47
CA PHE A 69 1.60 6.27 6.06
C PHE A 69 1.83 4.79 5.73
N ILE A 70 1.18 4.34 4.65
CA ILE A 70 1.42 3.05 4.01
C ILE A 70 2.22 3.31 2.72
N GLN A 71 3.37 2.68 2.57
CA GLN A 71 4.15 2.73 1.33
C GLN A 71 4.06 1.38 0.63
N PHE A 72 3.55 1.37 -0.61
CA PHE A 72 3.67 0.20 -1.49
C PHE A 72 4.87 0.37 -2.41
N ILE A 73 5.78 -0.59 -2.39
CA ILE A 73 6.93 -0.64 -3.30
C ILE A 73 6.68 -1.68 -4.39
N VAL A 74 6.82 -1.24 -5.64
CA VAL A 74 6.43 -1.99 -6.85
C VAL A 74 7.59 -2.03 -7.82
N PHE A 75 7.91 -3.20 -8.35
CA PHE A 75 8.79 -3.30 -9.50
C PHE A 75 7.97 -3.15 -10.79
N GLU A 76 8.49 -2.38 -11.75
CA GLU A 76 7.81 -2.16 -13.04
C GLU A 76 7.81 -3.41 -13.93
N GLU A 77 8.65 -4.39 -13.61
CA GLU A 77 8.78 -5.67 -14.32
C GLU A 77 8.54 -6.82 -13.35
N GLU A 78 8.09 -7.96 -13.89
CA GLU A 78 7.96 -9.19 -13.12
C GLU A 78 9.35 -9.71 -12.75
N ILE A 79 9.62 -9.80 -11.44
CA ILE A 79 10.91 -10.29 -10.91
C ILE A 79 10.69 -11.67 -10.29
N PRO A 80 11.57 -12.66 -10.58
CA PRO A 80 11.53 -13.96 -9.92
C PRO A 80 11.55 -13.83 -8.39
N GLU A 81 10.75 -14.65 -7.70
CA GLU A 81 10.51 -14.55 -6.26
C GLU A 81 11.80 -14.45 -5.43
N GLY A 82 12.79 -15.30 -5.69
CA GLY A 82 14.05 -15.28 -4.94
C GLY A 82 14.83 -13.97 -5.09
N THR A 83 14.89 -13.43 -6.31
CA THR A 83 15.53 -12.13 -6.61
C THR A 83 14.75 -10.99 -5.96
N ARG A 84 13.42 -11.04 -6.06
CA ARG A 84 12.51 -10.06 -5.48
C ARG A 84 12.64 -9.99 -3.95
N ARG A 85 12.64 -11.14 -3.27
CA ARG A 85 12.85 -11.23 -1.83
C ARG A 85 14.19 -10.65 -1.39
N SER A 86 15.25 -10.92 -2.14
CA SER A 86 16.57 -10.33 -1.89
C SER A 86 16.56 -8.80 -2.04
N LEU A 87 15.91 -8.28 -3.08
CA LEU A 87 15.77 -6.84 -3.31
C LEU A 87 14.97 -6.16 -2.18
N TRP A 88 13.85 -6.75 -1.77
CA TRP A 88 13.08 -6.25 -0.64
C TRP A 88 13.85 -6.30 0.67
N GLY A 89 14.55 -7.39 0.97
CA GLY A 89 15.40 -7.47 2.15
C GLY A 89 16.50 -6.40 2.17
N ARG A 90 17.05 -6.05 0.99
CA ARG A 90 17.99 -4.92 0.87
C ARG A 90 17.31 -3.57 1.14
N LEU A 91 16.14 -3.32 0.56
CA LEU A 91 15.38 -2.09 0.78
C LEU A 91 14.95 -1.96 2.25
N ALA A 92 14.43 -3.04 2.85
CA ALA A 92 14.03 -3.08 4.24
C ALA A 92 15.18 -2.68 5.18
N ARG A 93 16.38 -3.22 4.93
CA ARG A 93 17.59 -2.83 5.68
C ARG A 93 17.97 -1.35 5.52
N GLN A 94 17.78 -0.75 4.34
CA GLN A 94 18.01 0.70 4.16
C GLN A 94 17.09 1.56 5.03
N TYR A 95 15.90 1.03 5.33
CA TYR A 95 14.94 1.66 6.25
C TYR A 95 15.13 1.25 7.72
N GLY A 96 16.18 0.48 8.04
CA GLY A 96 16.46 0.02 9.41
C GLY A 96 15.53 -1.09 9.88
N MET A 97 14.96 -1.86 8.95
CA MET A 97 14.14 -3.03 9.26
C MET A 97 14.93 -4.32 9.05
N GLU A 98 14.58 -5.32 9.86
CA GLU A 98 15.11 -6.67 9.82
C GLU A 98 13.96 -7.65 9.59
N GLU A 99 14.28 -8.79 9.00
CA GLU A 99 13.29 -9.85 8.78
C GLU A 99 12.85 -10.45 10.12
N THR A 100 11.56 -10.61 10.33
CA THR A 100 11.05 -11.19 11.58
C THR A 100 11.33 -12.70 11.62
N PRO A 101 11.75 -13.27 12.77
CA PRO A 101 12.14 -14.69 12.85
C PRO A 101 11.01 -15.67 12.52
N SER A 102 9.76 -15.25 12.71
CA SER A 102 8.60 -16.13 12.65
C SER A 102 8.16 -16.45 11.22
N GLN A 103 8.44 -15.60 10.23
CA GLN A 103 7.95 -15.75 8.85
C GLN A 103 8.82 -14.98 7.85
N SER A 104 9.25 -15.66 6.78
CA SER A 104 10.03 -15.02 5.71
C SER A 104 9.22 -13.98 4.94
N GLY A 105 9.85 -12.88 4.54
CA GLY A 105 9.20 -11.79 3.79
C GLY A 105 8.46 -10.76 4.67
N ASN A 106 8.54 -10.89 5.98
CA ASN A 106 8.01 -9.93 6.95
C ASN A 106 9.14 -9.16 7.62
N TYR A 107 8.96 -7.86 7.77
CA TYR A 107 10.00 -6.97 8.27
C TYR A 107 9.51 -6.13 9.45
N PHE A 108 10.39 -5.91 10.42
CA PHE A 108 10.15 -5.02 11.53
C PHE A 108 11.41 -4.18 11.77
N GLY A 109 11.22 -2.90 12.01
CA GLY A 109 12.33 -2.01 12.31
C GLY A 109 11.90 -0.79 13.08
N THR A 110 12.87 -0.25 13.80
CA THR A 110 12.73 1.01 14.52
C THR A 110 13.92 1.87 14.18
N SER A 111 13.68 3.12 13.83
CA SER A 111 14.75 4.07 13.56
C SER A 111 14.46 5.37 14.29
N ASN A 112 15.51 6.03 14.80
CA ASN A 112 15.39 7.39 15.30
C ASN A 112 16.16 8.30 14.36
N ARG A 113 15.49 9.30 13.79
CA ARG A 113 16.11 10.33 12.95
C ARG A 113 15.74 11.69 13.48
N ARG A 114 16.76 12.48 13.86
CA ARG A 114 16.60 13.87 14.34
C ARG A 114 15.60 14.01 15.50
N GLY A 115 15.59 13.04 16.42
CA GLY A 115 14.70 13.03 17.59
C GLY A 115 13.29 12.49 17.31
N VAL A 116 12.97 12.14 16.05
CA VAL A 116 11.72 11.49 15.69
C VAL A 116 11.96 9.98 15.65
N SER A 117 11.31 9.25 16.55
CA SER A 117 11.28 7.79 16.50
C SER A 117 10.26 7.34 15.46
N VAL A 118 10.63 6.32 14.71
CA VAL A 118 9.87 5.79 13.60
C VAL A 118 9.81 4.29 13.74
N VAL A 119 8.60 3.74 13.80
CA VAL A 119 8.37 2.30 13.76
C VAL A 119 7.95 1.93 12.35
N SER A 120 8.46 0.83 11.84
CA SER A 120 8.15 0.34 10.51
C SER A 120 7.86 -1.14 10.53
N TYR A 121 6.75 -1.52 9.92
CA TYR A 121 6.31 -2.89 9.71
C TYR A 121 6.21 -3.12 8.21
N GLY A 122 6.74 -4.23 7.72
CA GLY A 122 6.72 -4.59 6.31
C GLY A 122 6.11 -5.97 6.11
N ALA A 123 5.23 -6.08 5.13
CA ALA A 123 4.69 -7.37 4.70
C ALA A 123 4.61 -7.42 3.17
N GLU A 124 4.83 -8.61 2.63
CA GLU A 124 4.48 -8.89 1.25
C GLU A 124 2.95 -8.87 1.08
N VAL A 125 2.48 -8.18 0.03
CA VAL A 125 1.07 -8.08 -0.35
C VAL A 125 0.94 -8.36 -1.85
N THR A 126 -0.12 -9.04 -2.25
CA THR A 126 -0.36 -9.41 -3.65
C THR A 126 -1.47 -8.56 -4.23
N MET A 127 -1.30 -8.05 -5.46
CA MET A 127 -2.36 -7.37 -6.21
C MET A 127 -2.93 -8.26 -7.31
N ASP A 128 -4.08 -7.86 -7.87
CA ASP A 128 -4.76 -8.52 -9.00
C ASP A 128 -3.90 -8.92 -10.17
N SER A 129 -2.90 -8.10 -10.51
CA SER A 129 -2.01 -8.36 -11.63
C SER A 129 -1.07 -9.54 -11.38
N GLY A 130 -1.18 -10.24 -10.24
CA GLY A 130 -0.26 -11.28 -9.79
C GLY A 130 1.07 -10.72 -9.28
N LEU A 131 1.23 -9.40 -9.35
CA LEU A 131 2.41 -8.70 -8.86
C LEU A 131 2.41 -8.71 -7.33
N ASN A 132 3.57 -8.95 -6.74
CA ASN A 132 3.77 -8.88 -5.30
C ASN A 132 4.50 -7.59 -4.97
N TYR A 133 4.06 -6.97 -3.90
CA TYR A 133 4.45 -5.66 -3.42
C TYR A 133 4.91 -5.82 -1.98
N THR A 134 5.66 -4.85 -1.48
CA THR A 134 5.83 -4.75 -0.02
C THR A 134 5.12 -3.51 0.46
N ALA A 135 4.18 -3.70 1.38
CA ALA A 135 3.53 -2.63 2.10
C ALA A 135 4.32 -2.34 3.37
N TYR A 136 4.66 -1.08 3.59
CA TYR A 136 5.27 -0.62 4.82
C TYR A 136 4.36 0.35 5.54
N VAL A 137 3.97 0.05 6.78
CA VAL A 137 3.35 1.05 7.66
C VAL A 137 4.46 1.72 8.44
N ARG A 138 4.48 3.05 8.42
CA ARG A 138 5.47 3.85 9.13
C ARG A 138 4.79 4.88 10.02
N ALA A 139 4.97 4.76 11.33
CA ALA A 139 4.40 5.67 12.31
C ALA A 139 5.50 6.50 12.99
N ARG A 140 5.37 7.83 12.95
CA ARG A 140 6.20 8.78 13.71
C ARG A 140 5.66 8.89 15.13
N THR A 141 6.52 8.63 16.11
CA THR A 141 6.12 8.59 17.51
C THR A 141 7.17 9.32 18.37
N PRO A 142 6.81 10.40 19.08
CA PRO A 142 7.79 11.16 19.86
C PRO A 142 8.31 10.41 21.09
N ASN A 143 7.57 9.45 21.63
CA ASN A 143 7.97 8.58 22.74
C ASN A 143 7.36 7.20 22.54
N PHE A 144 8.13 6.28 21.97
CA PHE A 144 7.63 4.97 21.59
C PHE A 144 8.35 3.85 22.34
N ASP A 145 7.59 2.93 22.93
CA ASP A 145 8.11 1.76 23.63
C ASP A 145 8.45 0.63 22.65
N LEU A 146 9.75 0.40 22.46
CA LEU A 146 10.29 -0.66 21.60
C LEU A 146 9.72 -2.04 21.92
N THR A 147 9.48 -2.32 23.21
CA THR A 147 8.95 -3.60 23.68
C THR A 147 7.50 -3.77 23.19
N GLU A 148 6.71 -2.71 23.30
CA GLU A 148 5.31 -2.71 22.88
C GLU A 148 5.17 -2.92 21.36
N ALA A 149 5.84 -2.14 20.50
CA ALA A 149 5.69 -2.38 19.05
C ALA A 149 6.25 -3.72 18.61
N ARG A 150 7.33 -4.20 19.24
CA ARG A 150 7.85 -5.52 18.91
C ARG A 150 6.83 -6.59 19.26
N SER A 151 6.14 -6.46 20.40
CA SER A 151 5.04 -7.36 20.79
C SER A 151 3.84 -7.30 19.82
N GLN A 152 3.55 -6.11 19.27
CA GLN A 152 2.47 -5.90 18.30
C GLN A 152 2.88 -6.20 16.85
N SER A 153 4.15 -6.51 16.59
CA SER A 153 4.68 -6.61 15.22
C SER A 153 3.95 -7.65 14.38
N SER A 154 3.69 -8.84 14.94
CA SER A 154 2.92 -9.89 14.25
C SER A 154 1.53 -9.42 13.89
N GLN A 155 0.80 -8.78 14.82
CA GLN A 155 -0.52 -8.24 14.55
C GLN A 155 -0.50 -7.18 13.44
N ARG A 156 0.44 -6.23 13.49
CA ARG A 156 0.55 -5.17 12.47
C ARG A 156 0.90 -5.71 11.09
N ILE A 157 1.74 -6.75 11.04
CA ILE A 157 2.08 -7.44 9.81
C ILE A 157 0.86 -8.20 9.25
N ASP A 158 0.08 -8.85 10.11
CA ASP A 158 -1.15 -9.53 9.70
C ASP A 158 -2.20 -8.53 9.19
N GLU A 159 -2.34 -7.37 9.85
CA GLU A 159 -3.17 -6.26 9.38
C GLU A 159 -2.74 -5.79 7.97
N LEU A 160 -1.43 -5.59 7.75
CA LEU A 160 -0.89 -5.20 6.45
C LEU A 160 -1.23 -6.22 5.34
N ARG A 161 -1.23 -7.51 5.65
CA ARG A 161 -1.55 -8.56 4.67
C ARG A 161 -3.00 -8.52 4.20
N THR A 162 -3.91 -8.02 5.03
CA THR A 162 -5.32 -7.84 4.64
C THR A 162 -5.48 -6.88 3.47
N LEU A 163 -4.49 -6.02 3.22
CA LEU A 163 -4.47 -5.13 2.06
C LEU A 163 -4.45 -5.91 0.75
N SER A 164 -3.88 -7.12 0.71
CA SER A 164 -3.89 -7.95 -0.51
C SER A 164 -5.31 -8.12 -1.04
N GLY A 165 -6.28 -8.42 -0.16
CA GLY A 165 -7.70 -8.60 -0.51
C GLY A 165 -8.43 -7.33 -0.95
N GLN A 166 -7.87 -6.15 -0.66
CA GLN A 166 -8.41 -4.85 -1.08
C GLN A 166 -7.78 -4.37 -2.39
N LEU A 167 -6.61 -4.91 -2.71
CA LEU A 167 -5.91 -4.72 -3.96
C LEU A 167 -6.20 -5.85 -4.96
N THR A 168 -7.17 -6.72 -4.62
CA THR A 168 -7.77 -7.72 -5.51
C THR A 168 -9.19 -7.32 -5.92
N ARG A 169 -9.53 -7.38 -7.21
CA ARG A 169 -10.83 -7.18 -7.86
C ARG A 169 -11.33 -8.52 -8.42
#